data_AF-A0A920PHZ3-F1
#
_entry.id   AF-A0A920PHZ3-F1
#
_cell.length_a   1.000
_cell.length_b   1.000
_cell.length_c   1.000
_cell.angle_alpha   90.00
_cell.angle_beta   90.00
_cell.angle_gamma   90.00
#
_symmetry.space_group_name_H-M   'P 1'
#
loop_
_entity.id
_entity.type
_entity.pdbx_description
1 polymer ?
#
loop_
_entity_poly.entity_id
_entity_poly.type
_entity_poly.pdbx_seq_one_letter_code
_entity_poly.pdbx_strand_id
1 'polypeptide(L)'
;MGERKRIETALDDEWVSDLEQVSVSSLRDGDSIRAWETVLLIEGPLSEFIHLETLYLGVLARRTRISTNVAQVARAANTKPVFFFPAVSTTGLYREVMAMRPRLEGRLRLYRCPRRVVGQRRVPAPYRIL
;
A
#
# COMPACT_ATOMS: atom_id res chain seq x y z
N MET A 1 3.21 13.10 -38.36
CA MET A 1 3.58 13.27 -36.94
C MET A 1 3.07 14.59 -36.34
N GLY A 2 3.13 15.73 -37.06
CA GLY A 2 2.82 17.06 -36.49
C GLY A 2 1.33 17.44 -36.37
N GLU A 3 0.40 16.72 -36.99
CA GLU A 3 -1.04 17.00 -36.89
C GLU A 3 -1.67 16.35 -35.64
N ARG A 4 -1.33 15.09 -35.35
CA ARG A 4 -1.72 14.43 -34.10
C ARG A 4 -1.27 15.22 -32.88
N LYS A 5 -0.02 15.69 -32.90
CA LYS A 5 0.55 16.48 -31.81
C LYS A 5 -0.19 17.81 -31.59
N ARG A 6 -0.73 18.41 -32.65
CA ARG A 6 -1.58 19.61 -32.55
C ARG A 6 -2.92 19.31 -31.91
N ILE A 7 -3.54 18.18 -32.27
CA ILE A 7 -4.80 17.74 -31.66
C ILE A 7 -4.59 17.40 -30.19
N GLU A 8 -3.51 16.70 -29.83
CA GLU A 8 -3.16 16.38 -28.45
C GLU A 8 -3.02 17.65 -27.61
N THR A 9 -2.24 18.64 -28.07
CA THR A 9 -2.07 19.90 -27.32
C THR A 9 -3.38 20.69 -27.21
N ALA A 10 -4.21 20.71 -28.25
CA ALA A 10 -5.50 21.41 -28.20
C ALA A 10 -6.49 20.76 -27.22
N LEU A 11 -6.46 19.43 -27.08
CA LEU A 11 -7.27 18.70 -26.11
C LEU A 11 -6.77 18.90 -24.68
N ASP A 12 -5.45 19.00 -24.47
CA ASP A 12 -4.86 19.31 -23.16
C ASP A 12 -5.26 20.72 -22.69
N ASP A 13 -5.32 21.70 -23.61
CA ASP A 13 -5.73 23.08 -23.29
C ASP A 13 -7.24 23.20 -22.98
N GLU A 14 -8.07 22.29 -23.51
CA GLU A 14 -9.52 22.23 -23.23
C GLU A 14 -9.82 21.57 -21.89
N TRP A 15 -8.89 20.78 -21.35
CA TRP A 15 -9.08 20.07 -20.09
C TRP A 15 -9.01 21.06 -18.90
N VAL A 16 -10.16 21.29 -18.27
CA VAL A 16 -10.28 22.09 -17.05
C VAL A 16 -10.43 21.15 -15.86
N SER A 17 -9.49 21.23 -14.91
CA SER A 17 -9.48 20.45 -13.67
C SER A 17 -10.36 21.10 -12.60
N ASP A 18 -11.34 20.36 -12.08
CA ASP A 18 -12.11 20.73 -10.89
C ASP A 18 -11.63 20.00 -9.61
N LEU A 19 -10.38 19.53 -9.57
CA LEU A 19 -9.79 18.81 -8.44
C LEU A 19 -9.95 19.48 -7.06
N GLU A 20 -10.01 20.82 -6.98
CA GLU A 20 -10.22 21.54 -5.72
C GLU A 20 -11.57 21.24 -5.07
N GLN A 21 -12.55 20.78 -5.86
CA GLN A 21 -13.88 20.39 -5.40
C GLN A 21 -13.94 18.94 -4.92
N VAL A 22 -12.84 18.19 -5.01
CA VAL A 22 -12.77 16.78 -4.60
C VAL A 22 -12.32 16.68 -3.14
N SER A 23 -13.18 16.17 -2.26
CA SER A 23 -12.85 15.81 -0.88
C SER A 23 -12.71 14.29 -0.73
N VAL A 24 -11.71 13.87 0.04
CA VAL A 24 -11.43 12.45 0.29
C VAL A 24 -11.32 12.19 1.78
N SER A 25 -12.13 11.27 2.29
CA SER A 25 -12.11 10.78 3.66
C SER A 25 -11.85 9.28 3.69
N SER A 26 -10.93 8.80 4.54
CA SER A 26 -10.58 7.38 4.61
C SER A 26 -10.28 6.91 6.03
N LEU A 27 -10.44 5.60 6.24
CA LEU A 27 -9.94 4.93 7.45
C LEU A 27 -8.41 4.93 7.47
N ARG A 28 -7.83 4.77 8.68
CA ARG A 28 -6.39 4.65 8.81
C ARG A 28 -5.93 3.25 8.39
N ASP A 29 -4.74 3.18 7.82
CA ASP A 29 -4.13 1.91 7.46
C ASP A 29 -3.94 1.03 8.71
N GLY A 30 -4.54 -0.16 8.69
CA GLY A 30 -4.52 -1.12 9.80
C GLY A 30 -5.74 -1.08 10.72
N ASP A 31 -6.71 -0.20 10.44
CA ASP A 31 -8.03 -0.27 11.09
C ASP A 31 -8.76 -1.57 10.68
N SER A 32 -9.51 -2.13 11.63
CA SER A 32 -10.32 -3.32 11.37
C SER A 32 -11.66 -2.91 10.83
N ILE A 33 -12.05 -3.48 9.68
CA ILE A 33 -13.31 -3.19 9.01
C ILE A 33 -14.28 -4.37 9.10
N ARG A 34 -15.58 -4.09 9.13
CA ARG A 34 -16.64 -5.08 8.99
C ARG A 34 -17.15 -5.14 7.55
N ALA A 35 -17.92 -6.18 7.23
CA ALA A 35 -18.57 -6.27 5.93
C ALA A 35 -19.49 -5.07 5.72
N TRP A 36 -19.44 -4.49 4.52
CA TRP A 36 -20.23 -3.31 4.11
C TRP A 36 -19.89 -2.00 4.83
N GLU A 37 -18.75 -1.95 5.53
CA GLU A 37 -18.25 -0.72 6.13
C GLU A 37 -17.47 0.12 5.09
N THR A 38 -17.71 1.43 5.11
CA THR A 38 -17.06 2.38 4.19
C THR A 38 -15.61 2.60 4.59
N VAL A 39 -14.67 2.29 3.69
CA VAL A 39 -13.22 2.45 3.90
C VAL A 39 -12.68 3.76 3.32
N LEU A 40 -13.31 4.22 2.23
CA LEU A 40 -12.93 5.41 1.46
C LEU A 40 -14.22 6.08 0.97
N LEU A 41 -14.34 7.37 1.21
CA LEU A 41 -15.39 8.25 0.72
C LEU A 41 -14.74 9.35 -0.12
N ILE A 42 -15.17 9.48 -1.37
CA ILE A 42 -14.75 10.54 -2.28
C ILE A 42 -16.01 11.32 -2.66
N GLU A 43 -15.99 12.62 -2.48
CA GLU A 43 -17.06 13.53 -2.89
C GLU A 43 -16.50 14.54 -3.88
N GLY A 44 -17.26 14.89 -4.91
CA GLY A 44 -16.83 15.82 -5.97
C GLY A 44 -17.27 15.37 -7.37
N PRO A 45 -16.81 16.07 -8.43
CA PRO A 45 -17.14 15.74 -9.80
C PRO A 45 -16.61 14.37 -10.23
N LEU A 46 -17.48 13.51 -10.77
CA LEU A 46 -17.13 12.11 -11.10
C LEU A 46 -15.98 12.00 -12.12
N SER A 47 -15.92 12.91 -13.10
CA SER A 47 -14.89 12.94 -14.16
C SER A 47 -13.47 13.01 -13.60
N GLU A 48 -13.28 13.68 -12.46
CA GLU A 48 -11.98 13.93 -11.83
C GLU A 48 -11.36 12.69 -11.21
N PHE A 49 -12.14 11.69 -10.80
CA PHE A 49 -11.61 10.53 -10.07
C PHE A 49 -12.07 9.18 -10.60
N ILE A 50 -13.07 9.12 -11.49
CA ILE A 50 -13.56 7.85 -12.05
C ILE A 50 -12.45 7.07 -12.77
N HIS A 51 -11.58 7.79 -13.48
CA HIS A 51 -10.46 7.19 -14.20
C HIS A 51 -9.40 6.59 -13.25
N LEU A 52 -9.42 6.97 -11.97
CA LEU A 52 -8.56 6.43 -10.92
C LEU A 52 -9.17 5.22 -10.21
N GLU A 53 -10.43 4.86 -10.49
CA GLU A 53 -11.16 3.79 -9.79
C GLU A 53 -10.39 2.49 -9.73
N THR A 54 -9.91 2.04 -10.89
CA THR A 54 -9.14 0.80 -10.97
C THR A 54 -7.85 0.87 -10.16
N LEU A 55 -7.21 2.05 -10.10
CA LEU A 55 -5.97 2.23 -9.36
C LEU A 55 -6.21 2.17 -7.85
N TYR A 56 -7.12 2.98 -7.31
CA TYR A 56 -7.34 3.00 -5.86
C TYR A 56 -8.00 1.70 -5.38
N LEU A 57 -8.95 1.11 -6.11
CA LEU A 57 -9.53 -0.19 -5.76
C LEU A 57 -8.46 -1.29 -5.78
N GLY A 58 -7.59 -1.31 -6.80
CA GLY A 58 -6.51 -2.29 -6.91
C GLY A 58 -5.52 -2.19 -5.75
N VAL A 59 -5.13 -0.95 -5.39
CA VAL A 59 -4.23 -0.69 -4.27
C VAL A 59 -4.86 -1.11 -2.94
N LEU A 60 -6.10 -0.70 -2.67
CA LEU A 60 -6.82 -1.06 -1.45
C LEU A 60 -7.02 -2.58 -1.34
N ALA A 61 -7.51 -3.22 -2.39
CA ALA A 61 -7.75 -4.67 -2.40
C ALA A 61 -6.46 -5.47 -2.13
N ARG A 62 -5.33 -5.05 -2.72
CA ARG A 62 -4.05 -5.73 -2.51
C ARG A 62 -3.51 -5.51 -1.09
N ARG A 63 -3.52 -4.26 -0.60
CA ARG A 63 -2.98 -3.89 0.71
C ARG A 63 -3.79 -4.52 1.85
N THR A 64 -5.11 -4.42 1.80
CA THR A 64 -5.99 -4.99 2.83
C THR A 64 -5.85 -6.50 2.93
N ARG A 65 -5.70 -7.20 1.78
CA ARG A 65 -5.49 -8.66 1.77
C ARG A 65 -4.19 -9.06 2.47
N ILE A 66 -3.09 -8.36 2.15
CA ILE A 66 -1.78 -8.65 2.75
C ILE A 66 -1.81 -8.35 4.25
N SER A 67 -2.34 -7.18 4.64
CA SER A 67 -2.46 -6.78 6.03
C SER A 67 -3.30 -7.77 6.85
N THR A 68 -4.49 -8.13 6.36
CA THR A 68 -5.41 -9.04 7.06
C THR A 68 -4.77 -10.41 7.28
N ASN A 69 -4.11 -10.96 6.26
CA ASN A 69 -3.44 -12.25 6.36
C ASN A 69 -2.28 -12.21 7.37
N VAL A 70 -1.44 -11.17 7.32
CA VAL A 70 -0.33 -11.00 8.26
C VAL A 70 -0.85 -10.81 9.69
N ALA A 71 -1.91 -10.04 9.88
CA ALA A 71 -2.55 -9.84 11.17
C ALA A 71 -3.10 -11.15 11.76
N GLN A 72 -3.72 -12.01 10.94
CA GLN A 72 -4.19 -13.32 11.37
C GLN A 72 -3.03 -14.22 11.81
N VAL A 73 -1.94 -14.29 11.04
CA VAL A 73 -0.74 -15.07 11.39
C VAL A 73 -0.10 -14.55 12.68
N ALA A 74 0.02 -13.23 12.83
CA ALA A 74 0.57 -12.62 14.04
C ALA A 74 -0.28 -12.92 15.27
N ARG A 75 -1.62 -12.87 15.16
CA ARG A 75 -2.54 -13.27 16.24
C ARG A 75 -2.39 -14.76 16.60
N ALA A 76 -2.29 -15.63 15.59
CA ALA A 76 -2.14 -17.07 15.80
C ALA A 76 -0.82 -17.45 16.49
N ALA A 77 0.25 -16.68 16.28
CA ALA A 77 1.56 -16.93 16.90
C ALA A 77 1.60 -16.57 18.40
N ASN A 78 0.58 -15.87 18.91
CA ASN A 78 0.51 -15.37 20.28
C ASN A 78 1.85 -14.71 20.71
N THR A 79 2.53 -15.20 21.75
CA THR A 79 3.76 -14.60 22.30
C THR A 79 5.02 -14.92 21.50
N LYS A 80 4.93 -15.76 20.46
CA LYS A 80 6.11 -16.17 19.68
C LYS A 80 6.43 -15.11 18.61
N PRO A 81 7.71 -14.71 18.47
CA PRO A 81 8.10 -13.78 17.42
C PRO A 81 7.86 -14.40 16.04
N VAL A 82 7.18 -13.66 15.16
CA VAL A 82 6.92 -14.07 13.77
C VAL A 82 7.87 -13.35 12.85
N PHE A 83 8.52 -14.11 11.98
CA PHE A 83 9.39 -13.57 10.95
C PHE A 83 8.66 -13.49 9.61
N PHE A 84 8.47 -12.27 9.10
CA PHE A 84 7.87 -12.05 7.79
C PHE A 84 8.96 -11.82 6.73
N PHE A 85 8.98 -12.68 5.72
CA PHE A 85 9.89 -12.62 4.58
C PHE A 85 9.06 -12.47 3.30
N PRO A 86 8.77 -11.24 2.85
CA PRO A 86 7.96 -11.07 1.67
C PRO A 86 8.76 -11.51 0.43
N ALA A 87 8.04 -12.01 -0.58
CA ALA A 87 8.63 -12.32 -1.87
C ALA A 87 9.00 -11.03 -2.61
N VAL A 88 9.96 -11.10 -3.55
CA VAL A 88 10.47 -9.95 -4.31
C VAL A 88 9.35 -9.19 -5.04
N SER A 89 8.28 -9.88 -5.46
CA SER A 89 7.06 -9.28 -6.04
C SER A 89 6.27 -8.36 -5.09
N THR A 90 6.64 -8.33 -3.80
CA THR A 90 5.96 -7.57 -2.74
C THR A 90 6.85 -6.41 -2.25
N THR A 91 8.04 -6.21 -2.82
CA THR A 91 9.08 -5.28 -2.31
C THR A 91 8.64 -3.82 -2.14
N GLY A 92 7.73 -3.32 -2.99
CA GLY A 92 7.21 -1.95 -2.88
C GLY A 92 6.32 -1.68 -1.65
N LEU A 93 5.78 -2.72 -1.00
CA LEU A 93 4.81 -2.59 0.10
C LEU A 93 5.45 -2.59 1.51
N TYR A 94 6.78 -2.71 1.60
CA TYR A 94 7.47 -2.99 2.86
C TYR A 94 7.43 -1.84 3.88
N ARG A 95 7.36 -0.57 3.42
CA ARG A 95 7.34 0.58 4.34
C ARG A 95 6.00 0.74 5.07
N GLU A 96 4.90 0.29 4.48
CA GLU A 96 3.54 0.49 5.02
C GLU A 96 3.10 -0.66 5.91
N VAL A 97 3.46 -1.91 5.58
CA VAL A 97 3.32 -3.04 6.53
C VAL A 97 4.05 -2.74 7.84
N MET A 98 5.15 -1.99 7.79
CA MET A 98 5.86 -1.48 8.97
C MET A 98 5.09 -0.37 9.73
N ALA A 99 4.28 0.45 9.06
CA ALA A 99 3.47 1.48 9.70
C ALA A 99 2.36 0.88 10.60
N MET A 100 1.95 -0.37 10.33
CA MET A 100 1.04 -1.14 11.18
C MET A 100 1.68 -1.73 12.46
N ARG A 101 3.00 -1.56 12.66
CA ARG A 101 3.74 -2.04 13.85
C ARG A 101 3.08 -1.75 15.21
N PRO A 102 2.48 -0.56 15.44
CA PRO A 102 1.88 -0.24 16.74
C PRO A 102 0.77 -1.21 17.14
N ARG A 103 0.04 -1.77 16.16
CA ARG A 103 -1.13 -2.64 16.37
C ARG A 103 -0.79 -4.12 16.48
N LEU A 104 0.38 -4.54 15.97
CA LEU A 104 0.90 -5.91 16.07
C LEU A 104 1.75 -6.13 17.32
N GLU A 105 1.68 -5.21 18.30
CA GLU A 105 2.37 -5.26 19.60
C GLU A 105 3.88 -5.53 19.51
N GLY A 106 4.54 -5.16 18.41
CA GLY A 106 5.97 -5.44 18.21
C GLY A 106 6.33 -6.94 18.05
N ARG A 107 5.33 -7.83 17.87
CA ARG A 107 5.54 -9.28 17.75
C ARG A 107 5.98 -9.73 16.36
N LEU A 108 5.80 -8.88 15.35
CA LEU A 108 6.25 -9.11 13.98
C LEU A 108 7.64 -8.53 13.76
N ARG A 109 8.62 -9.38 13.42
CA ARG A 109 9.97 -8.97 13.01
C ARG A 109 10.15 -9.21 11.52
N LEU A 110 10.45 -8.15 10.78
CA LEU A 110 10.49 -8.21 9.32
C LEU A 110 11.91 -8.38 8.81
N TYR A 111 12.19 -9.46 8.11
CA TYR A 111 13.54 -9.73 7.60
C TYR A 111 13.59 -9.40 6.12
N ARG A 112 14.46 -8.44 5.77
CA ARG A 112 14.84 -8.25 4.38
C ARG A 112 15.65 -9.46 3.95
N CYS A 113 15.15 -10.22 2.98
CA CYS A 113 15.92 -11.31 2.39
C CYS A 113 17.25 -10.71 1.88
N PRO A 114 18.41 -11.12 2.44
CA PRO A 114 19.69 -10.68 1.93
C PRO A 114 19.79 -11.15 0.47
N ARG A 115 19.99 -10.23 -0.49
CA ARG A 115 20.38 -10.65 -1.85
C ARG A 115 21.59 -11.58 -1.70
N ARG A 116 21.46 -12.81 -2.21
CA ARG A 116 22.47 -13.87 -2.15
C ARG A 116 23.71 -13.35 -2.88
N VAL A 117 24.74 -12.95 -2.12
CA VAL A 117 26.12 -12.89 -2.63
C VAL A 117 26.74 -14.20 -2.17
N VAL A 118 27.02 -15.08 -3.12
CA VAL A 118 27.70 -16.36 -2.86
C VAL A 118 29.07 -16.06 -2.26
N GLY A 119 29.38 -16.61 -1.08
CA GLY A 119 30.77 -16.67 -0.59
C GLY A 119 31.14 -15.98 0.72
N GLN A 120 30.23 -15.42 1.52
CA GLN A 120 30.61 -14.95 2.87
C GLN A 120 29.66 -15.42 3.97
N ARG A 121 30.23 -15.89 5.10
CA ARG A 121 29.52 -16.14 6.36
C ARG A 121 28.81 -14.85 6.77
N ARG A 122 27.47 -14.81 6.66
CA ARG A 122 26.66 -13.68 7.14
C ARG A 122 26.03 -14.02 8.48
N VAL A 123 26.46 -13.33 9.53
CA VAL A 123 25.64 -13.09 10.72
C VAL A 123 24.64 -12.00 10.36
N PRO A 124 23.32 -12.14 10.61
CA PRO A 124 22.35 -11.12 10.23
C PRO A 124 22.49 -9.91 11.15
N ALA A 125 22.74 -8.73 10.57
CA ALA A 125 22.61 -7.47 11.27
C ALA A 125 21.12 -7.27 11.63
N PRO A 126 20.74 -7.22 12.92
CA PRO A 126 19.44 -6.73 13.29
C PRO A 126 19.37 -5.25 12.88
N TYR A 127 18.28 -4.87 12.23
CA TYR A 127 17.88 -3.48 12.12
C TYR A 127 17.71 -2.96 13.56
N ARG A 128 18.73 -2.23 14.04
CA ARG A 128 18.67 -1.46 15.28
C ARG A 128 17.79 -0.26 14.99
N ILE A 129 16.60 -0.28 15.56
CA ILE A 129 15.60 0.79 15.47
C ILE A 129 15.97 1.79 16.57
N LEU A 130 16.36 3.00 16.18
CA LEU A 130 16.09 4.20 17.00
C LEU A 130 14.62 4.55 16.81
#